data_AF-W2Q082-F1
#
_entry.id   AF-W2Q082-F1
#
_cell.length_a   1.000
_cell.length_b   1.000
_cell.length_c   1.000
_cell.angle_alpha   90.00
_cell.angle_beta   90.00
_cell.angle_gamma   90.00
#
_symmetry.space_group_name_H-M   'P 1'
#
loop_
_entity.id
_entity.type
_entity.pdbx_description
1 polymer ?
#
loop_
_entity_poly.entity_id
_entity_poly.type
_entity_poly.pdbx_seq_one_letter_code
_entity_poly.pdbx_strand_id
1 'polypeptide(L)'
;MEFCAEHVRQAADGSHLIDPLLDVVHIGEKWFDIKKVGQNVSSLTGKDDVLTAESPVYYAQSKRHLIKVMFLSAVACPVGD
;
A
#
# COMPACT_ATOMS: atom_id res chain seq x y z
N MET A 1 -3.13 3.63 -17.58
CA MET A 1 -2.08 3.30 -18.56
C MET A 1 -1.44 4.56 -19.12
N GLU A 2 -2.17 5.68 -19.21
CA GLU A 2 -1.69 6.99 -19.69
C GLU A 2 -0.50 7.55 -18.89
N PHE A 3 -0.58 7.60 -17.55
CA PHE A 3 0.53 8.07 -16.71
C PHE A 3 1.85 7.33 -16.98
N CYS A 4 1.82 6.00 -17.04
CA CYS A 4 3.02 5.22 -17.33
C CYS A 4 3.57 5.52 -18.72
N ALA A 5 2.71 5.72 -19.73
CA ALA A 5 3.11 6.00 -21.10
C ALA A 5 3.75 7.38 -21.26
N GLU A 6 3.26 8.40 -20.53
CA GLU A 6 3.84 9.75 -20.52
C GLU A 6 5.26 9.80 -19.94
N HIS A 7 5.59 8.84 -19.07
CA HIS A 7 6.89 8.75 -18.42
C HIS A 7 7.83 7.75 -19.10
N VAL A 8 7.52 7.30 -20.31
CA VAL A 8 8.46 6.56 -21.15
C VAL A 8 9.20 7.55 -22.05
N ARG A 9 10.53 7.58 -21.95
CA ARG A 9 11.42 8.40 -22.77
C ARG A 9 12.17 7.52 -23.77
N GLN A 10 12.40 8.03 -24.97
CA GLN A 10 13.24 7.34 -25.96
C GLN A 10 14.70 7.74 -25.77
N ALA A 11 15.60 6.76 -25.68
CA ALA A 11 17.02 7.00 -25.58
C ALA A 11 17.64 7.25 -26.97
N ALA A 12 18.88 7.73 -27.00
CA ALA A 12 19.59 8.04 -28.24
C ALA A 12 19.82 6.81 -29.15
N ASP A 13 19.83 5.60 -28.58
CA ASP A 13 19.95 4.34 -29.32
C ASP A 13 18.59 3.77 -29.81
N GLY A 14 17.50 4.50 -29.58
CA GLY A 14 16.15 4.10 -29.94
C GLY A 14 15.44 3.19 -28.93
N SER A 15 16.11 2.82 -27.82
CA SER A 15 15.49 2.08 -26.71
C SER A 15 14.51 2.95 -25.92
N HIS A 16 13.62 2.30 -25.15
CA HIS A 16 12.67 2.98 -24.27
C HIS A 16 13.16 2.88 -22.81
N LEU A 17 13.24 4.02 -22.14
CA LEU A 17 13.60 4.14 -20.73
C LEU A 17 12.40 4.65 -19.96
N ILE A 18 12.15 4.09 -18.78
CA ILE A 18 11.17 4.65 -17.85
C ILE A 18 11.86 5.80 -17.11
N ASP A 19 11.21 6.96 -17.10
CA ASP A 19 11.60 8.09 -16.26
C ASP A 19 11.71 7.63 -14.80
N PRO A 20 12.82 7.90 -14.10
CA PRO A 20 12.96 7.50 -12.70
C PRO A 20 11.99 8.20 -11.74
N LEU A 21 11.17 9.16 -12.21
CA LEU A 21 10.13 9.84 -11.44
C LEU A 21 10.68 10.55 -10.18
N LEU A 22 11.92 11.06 -10.26
CA LEU A 22 12.60 11.68 -9.12
C LEU A 22 11.93 12.97 -8.62
N ASP A 23 11.15 13.62 -9.48
CA ASP A 23 10.36 14.82 -9.20
C ASP A 23 8.89 14.52 -8.89
N VAL A 24 8.50 13.24 -8.84
CA VAL A 24 7.13 12.82 -8.57
C VAL A 24 6.98 12.36 -7.11
N VAL A 25 5.90 12.83 -6.48
CA VAL A 25 5.45 12.34 -5.17
C VAL A 25 4.22 11.47 -5.35
N HIS A 26 4.32 10.20 -4.98
CA HIS A 26 3.20 9.27 -4.98
C HIS A 26 2.37 9.44 -3.71
N ILE A 27 1.10 9.82 -3.86
CA ILE A 27 0.15 9.93 -2.75
C ILE A 27 -0.79 8.72 -2.78
N GLY A 28 -0.92 8.04 -1.65
CA GLY A 28 -1.75 6.85 -1.54
C GLY A 28 -2.55 6.81 -0.25
N GLU A 29 -3.74 6.24 -0.32
CA GLU A 29 -4.59 5.94 0.84
C GLU A 29 -4.69 4.43 1.04
N LYS A 30 -4.61 4.00 2.30
CA LYS A 30 -4.85 2.61 2.67
C LYS A 30 -5.68 2.53 3.94
N TRP A 31 -6.76 1.76 3.87
CA TRP A 31 -7.62 1.45 5.01
C TRP A 31 -7.16 0.15 5.68
N PHE A 32 -7.15 0.16 7.01
CA PHE A 32 -6.89 -1.00 7.85
C PHE A 32 -8.04 -1.20 8.83
N ASP A 33 -8.53 -2.43 8.88
CA ASP A 33 -9.41 -2.88 9.96
C ASP A 33 -8.52 -3.36 11.12
N ILE A 34 -8.69 -2.77 12.30
CA ILE A 34 -7.92 -3.10 13.50
C ILE A 34 -8.83 -3.76 14.52
N LYS A 35 -8.36 -4.85 15.13
CA LYS A 35 -9.00 -5.50 16.28
C LYS A 35 -8.12 -5.36 17.51
N LYS A 36 -8.69 -4.86 18.60
CA LYS A 36 -8.06 -4.83 19.92
C LYS A 36 -8.68 -5.90 20.81
N VAL A 37 -7.84 -6.76 21.40
CA VAL A 37 -8.25 -7.78 22.38
C VAL A 37 -7.33 -7.66 23.59
N GLY A 38 -7.86 -7.15 24.71
CA GLY A 38 -7.04 -6.78 25.87
C GLY A 38 -6.05 -5.66 25.53
N GLN A 39 -4.76 -5.90 25.75
CA GLN A 39 -3.67 -4.99 25.36
C GLN A 39 -3.14 -5.24 23.94
N ASN A 40 -3.54 -6.34 23.29
CA ASN A 40 -3.05 -6.71 21.98
C ASN A 40 -3.84 -6.00 20.88
N VAL A 41 -3.12 -5.44 19.91
CA VAL A 41 -3.67 -4.75 18.74
C VAL A 41 -3.18 -5.46 17.49
N SER A 42 -4.08 -5.82 16.59
CA SER A 42 -3.74 -6.54 15.36
C SER A 42 -4.44 -5.89 14.17
N SER A 43 -3.70 -5.68 13.08
CA SER A 43 -4.23 -5.26 11.78
C SER A 43 -4.76 -6.48 11.02
N LEU A 44 -5.96 -6.38 10.47
CA LEU A 44 -6.61 -7.39 9.66
C LEU A 44 -6.39 -7.05 8.18
N THR A 45 -5.21 -7.37 7.66
CA THR A 45 -4.90 -7.17 6.23
C THR A 45 -5.29 -8.43 5.46
N GLY A 46 -6.20 -8.30 4.49
CA GLY A 46 -6.72 -9.43 3.72
C GLY A 46 -5.68 -10.00 2.74
N LYS A 47 -5.32 -11.26 2.99
CA LYS A 47 -4.62 -12.26 2.16
C LYS A 47 -3.21 -11.92 1.62
N ASP A 48 -2.27 -12.72 2.12
CA ASP A 48 -0.91 -13.02 1.64
C ASP A 48 0.22 -12.01 1.91
N ASP A 49 0.27 -11.47 3.14
CA ASP A 49 1.54 -11.22 3.84
C ASP A 49 1.29 -11.32 5.36
N VAL A 50 1.63 -12.49 5.90
CA VAL A 50 1.13 -13.01 7.16
C VAL A 50 2.04 -12.64 8.33
N LEU A 51 1.44 -12.19 9.45
CA LEU A 51 1.72 -12.79 10.76
C LEU A 51 0.38 -13.17 11.41
N THR A 52 0.05 -14.47 11.34
CA THR A 52 -1.11 -15.08 12.00
C THR A 52 -0.78 -15.40 13.45
N ALA A 53 -1.79 -15.34 14.30
CA ALA A 53 -2.05 -16.45 15.20
C ALA A 53 -3.47 -16.91 14.90
N GLU A 54 -3.59 -17.90 14.01
CA GLU A 54 -4.84 -18.50 13.53
C GLU A 54 -5.82 -17.54 12.81
N SER A 55 -6.18 -17.90 11.58
CA SER A 55 -7.27 -17.24 10.86
C SER A 55 -8.58 -17.62 11.55
N PRO A 56 -9.34 -16.70 12.17
CA PRO A 56 -10.74 -16.99 12.32
C PRO A 56 -11.32 -16.69 10.94
N VAL A 57 -11.65 -17.77 10.23
CA VAL A 57 -12.84 -17.79 9.39
C VAL A 57 -13.93 -17.12 10.24
N TYR A 58 -14.11 -15.81 10.08
CA TYR A 58 -15.10 -15.05 10.84
C TYR A 58 -16.45 -15.38 10.22
N TYR A 59 -16.97 -16.54 10.61
CA TYR A 59 -18.39 -16.85 10.55
C TYR A 59 -19.11 -15.72 11.28
N ALA A 60 -19.62 -14.75 10.50
CA ALA A 60 -20.53 -13.69 10.91
C ALA A 60 -20.31 -13.10 12.32
N GLN A 61 -19.08 -12.71 12.68
CA GLN A 61 -18.89 -11.90 13.89
C GLN A 61 -19.18 -10.43 13.59
N SER A 62 -19.91 -9.80 14.50
CA SER A 62 -20.29 -8.39 14.44
C SER A 62 -19.08 -7.48 14.20
N LYS A 63 -19.11 -6.67 13.13
CA LYS A 63 -18.08 -5.66 12.83
C LYS A 63 -18.05 -4.49 13.84
N ARG A 64 -18.92 -4.49 14.86
CA ARG A 64 -19.05 -3.41 15.86
C ARG A 64 -17.79 -3.19 16.71
N HIS A 65 -16.83 -4.12 16.71
CA HIS A 65 -15.62 -4.03 17.53
C HIS A 65 -14.35 -3.84 16.69
N LEU A 66 -14.52 -3.63 15.37
CA LEU A 66 -13.43 -3.32 14.47
C LEU A 66 -13.32 -1.81 14.33
N ILE A 67 -12.09 -1.30 14.45
CA ILE A 67 -11.77 0.10 14.24
C ILE A 67 -11.18 0.22 12.84
N LYS A 68 -11.74 1.09 12.00
CA LYS A 68 -11.17 1.41 10.69
C LYS A 68 -10.26 2.62 10.81
N VAL A 69 -9.02 2.46 10.36
CA VAL A 69 -8.04 3.54 10.30
C VAL A 69 -7.59 3.71 8.85
N MET A 70 -7.57 4.95 8.36
CA MET A 70 -6.95 5.29 7.08
C MET A 70 -5.57 5.85 7.32
N PHE A 71 -4.61 5.35 6.57
CA PHE A 71 -3.31 5.96 6.43
C PHE A 71 -3.26 6.64 5.07
N LEU A 72 -2.96 7.93 5.09
CA LEU A 72 -2.59 8.72 3.92
C LEU A 72 -1.06 8.80 3.92
N SER A 73 -0.42 8.35 2.85
CA SER A 73 1.03 8.44 2.69
C SER A 73 1.39 9.24 1.44
N ALA A 74 2.54 9.90 1.50
CA ALA A 74 3.19 10.55 0.37
C ALA A 74 4.62 10.02 0.31
N VAL A 75 5.03 9.45 -0.82
CA VAL A 75 6.34 8.83 -1.01
C VAL A 75 7.01 9.46 -2.23
N ALA A 76 8.19 10.04 -2.02
CA ALA A 76 9.08 10.50 -3.08
C ALA A 76 10.17 9.46 -3.32
N CYS A 77 10.60 9.30 -4.57
CA CYS A 77 11.75 8.46 -4.88
C CYS A 77 13.03 9.20 -4.44
N PRO A 78 13.85 8.64 -3.52
CA PRO A 78 15.08 9.30 -3.11
C PRO A 78 16.06 9.36 -4.29
N VAL A 79 16.66 10.54 -4.51
CA VAL A 79 17.81 10.66 -5.40
C VAL A 79 18.99 9.97 -4.70
N GLY A 80 19.50 8.89 -5.27
CA GLY A 80 20.73 8.26 -4.77
C GLY A 80 21.94 9.17 -5.01
N ASP A 81 22.83 9.25 -4.02
CA ASP A 81 24.16 9.88 -4.14
C ASP A 81 25.12 9.04 -4.99
#